data_AF-A0A5J4P583-F1
#
_entry.id   AF-A0A5J4P583-F1
#
_cell.length_a   1.000
_cell.length_b   1.000
_cell.length_c   1.000
_cell.angle_alpha   90.00
_cell.angle_beta   90.00
_cell.angle_gamma   90.00
#
_symmetry.space_group_name_H-M   'P 1'
#
loop_
_entity.id
_entity.type
_entity.pdbx_description
1 polymer ?
#
loop_
_entity_poly.entity_id
_entity_poly.type
_entity_poly.pdbx_seq_one_letter_code
_entity_poly.pdbx_strand_id
1 'polypeptide(L)'
;LSNCFVIGIEGEADSYGAVIKIDEEQVQLMKRRGGVGHDLSHIRPKGSPVKNSALTSTGIVPFMERYSNSTREVAQDGRRGALMLSVSIKHPDSEAFIDAKMMEGKVTGANVSVKLDDEFMRAVMEDGEYTQQYPVDSNQPIIEKEINAPALWKKIVHNAWKSAEPGVLFWDT
;
A
#
# COMPACT_ATOMS: atom_id res chain seq x y z
N LEU A 1 -11.19 -20.81 -15.03
CA LEU A 1 -11.64 -19.42 -14.79
C LEU A 1 -10.86 -18.89 -13.60
N SER A 2 -10.15 -17.78 -13.78
CA SER A 2 -9.40 -17.10 -12.71
C SER A 2 -10.27 -15.98 -12.13
N ASN A 3 -10.36 -15.89 -10.81
CA ASN A 3 -11.20 -14.91 -10.12
C ASN A 3 -10.38 -13.87 -9.33
N CYS A 4 -9.07 -14.06 -9.20
CA CYS A 4 -8.18 -13.18 -8.47
C CYS A 4 -7.05 -12.72 -9.39
N PHE A 5 -6.76 -11.43 -9.37
CA PHE A 5 -5.79 -10.79 -10.27
C PHE A 5 -4.88 -9.87 -9.46
N VAL A 6 -3.60 -9.84 -9.84
CA VAL A 6 -2.66 -8.81 -9.41
C VAL A 6 -2.41 -7.94 -10.62
N ILE A 7 -2.58 -6.63 -10.50
CA ILE A 7 -2.39 -5.70 -11.60
C ILE A 7 -1.38 -4.62 -11.23
N GLY A 8 -0.62 -4.20 -12.23
CA GLY A 8 0.46 -3.23 -12.13
C GLY A 8 0.93 -2.86 -13.52
N ILE A 9 1.71 -1.79 -13.60
CA ILE A 9 2.29 -1.31 -14.86
C ILE A 9 3.77 -1.71 -14.86
N GLU A 10 4.23 -2.27 -15.97
CA GLU A 10 5.65 -2.50 -16.19
C GLU A 10 6.37 -1.14 -16.40
N GLY A 11 7.48 -0.93 -15.68
CA GLY A 11 8.29 0.29 -15.78
C GLY A 11 7.86 1.40 -14.83
N GLU A 12 7.99 2.66 -15.27
CA GLU A 12 7.77 3.87 -14.46
C GLU A 12 6.27 4.10 -14.16
N ALA A 13 5.80 3.53 -13.05
CA ALA A 13 4.40 3.60 -12.61
C ALA A 13 4.09 4.77 -11.63
N ASP A 14 5.08 5.59 -11.26
CA ASP A 14 4.94 6.70 -10.31
C ASP A 14 4.40 7.99 -10.98
N SER A 15 3.19 7.93 -11.53
CA SER A 15 2.53 9.04 -12.20
C SER A 15 1.00 8.99 -12.09
N TYR A 16 0.33 10.14 -12.24
CA TYR A 16 -1.14 10.15 -12.29
C TYR A 16 -1.71 9.33 -13.44
N GLY A 17 -1.04 9.29 -14.59
CA GLY A 17 -1.47 8.48 -15.73
C GLY A 17 -1.49 6.99 -15.39
N ALA A 18 -0.42 6.51 -14.73
CA ALA A 18 -0.32 5.14 -14.25
C ALA A 18 -1.37 4.82 -13.19
N VAL A 19 -1.53 5.68 -12.18
CA VAL A 19 -2.56 5.54 -11.12
C VAL A 19 -3.97 5.42 -11.73
N ILE A 20 -4.32 6.29 -12.67
CA ILE A 20 -5.64 6.28 -13.32
C ILE A 20 -5.80 5.03 -14.19
N LYS A 21 -4.73 4.60 -14.88
CA LYS A 21 -4.77 3.39 -15.72
C LYS A 21 -4.99 2.12 -14.88
N ILE A 22 -4.31 2.01 -13.75
CA ILE A 22 -4.46 0.89 -12.80
C ILE A 22 -5.90 0.87 -12.24
N ASP A 23 -6.45 2.03 -11.89
CA ASP A 23 -7.85 2.15 -11.43
C ASP A 23 -8.87 1.75 -12.51
N GLU A 24 -8.64 2.13 -13.77
CA GLU A 24 -9.45 1.69 -14.91
C GLU A 24 -9.46 0.15 -15.01
N GLU A 25 -8.29 -0.48 -14.95
CA GLU A 25 -8.14 -1.93 -15.01
C GLU A 25 -8.81 -2.64 -13.82
N GLN A 26 -8.65 -2.09 -12.61
CA GLN A 26 -9.31 -2.55 -11.39
C GLN A 26 -10.83 -2.60 -11.60
N VAL A 27 -11.43 -1.50 -12.06
CA VAL A 27 -12.87 -1.39 -12.30
C VAL A 27 -13.34 -2.37 -13.37
N GLN A 28 -12.56 -2.56 -14.45
CA GLN A 28 -12.89 -3.52 -15.50
C GLN A 28 -12.91 -4.96 -14.97
N LEU A 29 -11.95 -5.35 -14.14
CA LEU A 29 -11.91 -6.67 -13.53
C LEU A 29 -13.06 -6.86 -12.53
N MET A 30 -13.31 -5.87 -11.68
CA MET A 30 -14.40 -5.90 -10.70
C MET A 30 -15.77 -5.99 -11.36
N LYS A 31 -16.01 -5.32 -12.50
CA LYS A 31 -17.26 -5.46 -13.27
C LYS A 31 -17.54 -6.93 -13.65
N ARG A 32 -16.49 -7.75 -13.78
CA ARG A 32 -16.56 -9.17 -14.14
C ARG A 32 -16.45 -10.10 -12.93
N ARG A 33 -16.68 -9.57 -11.71
CA ARG A 33 -16.59 -10.27 -10.41
C ARG A 33 -15.16 -10.76 -10.06
N GLY A 34 -14.12 -10.15 -10.63
CA GLY A 34 -12.73 -10.38 -10.24
C GLY A 34 -12.35 -9.63 -8.96
N GLY A 35 -11.61 -10.28 -8.07
CA GLY A 35 -10.88 -9.63 -6.97
C GLY A 35 -9.52 -9.14 -7.45
N VAL A 36 -9.05 -8.03 -6.90
CA VAL A 36 -7.85 -7.33 -7.37
C VAL A 36 -6.88 -7.07 -6.21
N GLY A 37 -5.58 -7.28 -6.46
CA GLY A 37 -4.49 -6.87 -5.58
C GLY A 37 -3.61 -5.80 -6.24
N HIS A 38 -3.25 -4.76 -5.49
CA HIS A 38 -2.30 -3.72 -5.90
C HIS A 38 -1.18 -3.57 -4.89
N ASP A 39 0.04 -3.43 -5.38
CA ASP A 39 1.16 -2.98 -4.56
C ASP A 39 1.43 -1.49 -4.81
N LEU A 40 1.43 -0.69 -3.74
CA LEU A 40 1.60 0.77 -3.80
C LEU A 40 3.04 1.23 -3.52
N SER A 41 4.00 0.31 -3.37
CA SER A 41 5.39 0.64 -3.01
C SER A 41 6.13 1.47 -4.07
N HIS A 42 5.57 1.53 -5.28
CA HIS A 42 6.07 2.31 -6.41
C HIS A 42 5.60 3.77 -6.41
N ILE A 43 4.69 4.17 -5.52
CA ILE A 43 4.19 5.55 -5.45
C ILE A 43 5.08 6.33 -4.48
N ARG A 44 5.62 7.48 -4.92
CA ARG A 44 6.51 8.29 -4.06
C ARG A 44 5.88 8.70 -2.73
N PRO A 45 6.67 8.75 -1.64
CA PRO A 45 6.16 9.10 -0.32
C PRO A 45 5.70 10.55 -0.23
N LYS A 46 4.95 10.84 0.84
CA LYS A 46 4.48 12.20 1.13
C LYS A 46 5.66 13.17 1.25
N GLY A 47 5.50 14.36 0.68
CA GLY A 47 6.53 15.40 0.71
C GLY A 47 7.58 15.29 -0.39
N SER A 48 7.63 14.19 -1.17
CA SER A 48 8.53 14.08 -2.31
C SER A 48 8.28 15.20 -3.33
N PRO A 49 9.32 15.79 -3.94
CA PRO A 49 9.15 16.86 -4.92
C PRO A 49 8.42 16.36 -6.18
N VAL A 50 7.53 17.19 -6.72
CA VAL A 50 6.80 16.93 -7.97
C VAL A 50 6.84 18.17 -8.87
N LYS A 51 6.81 17.94 -10.18
CA LYS A 51 6.82 19.01 -11.20
C LYS A 51 5.40 19.44 -11.61
N ASN A 52 4.55 19.72 -10.62
CA ASN A 52 3.19 20.20 -10.83
C ASN A 52 2.88 21.36 -9.88
N SER A 53 1.65 21.87 -9.92
CA SER A 53 1.21 23.00 -9.09
C SER A 53 1.25 22.74 -7.58
N ALA A 54 1.25 21.49 -7.13
CA ALA A 54 1.29 21.11 -5.72
C ALA A 54 2.71 21.16 -5.13
N LEU A 55 3.75 21.17 -5.97
CA LEU A 55 5.19 21.16 -5.62
C LEU A 55 5.68 19.91 -4.85
N THR A 56 4.82 19.27 -4.05
CA THR A 56 5.11 18.06 -3.29
C THR A 56 4.00 17.01 -3.43
N SER A 57 4.37 15.74 -3.26
CA SER A 57 3.44 14.60 -3.24
C SER A 57 2.63 14.56 -1.96
N THR A 58 1.37 14.16 -2.06
CA THR A 58 0.50 13.88 -0.91
C THR A 58 0.71 12.48 -0.32
N GLY A 59 1.55 11.65 -0.94
CA GLY A 59 1.87 10.29 -0.53
C GLY A 59 0.82 9.27 -0.94
N ILE A 60 0.90 8.07 -0.37
CA ILE A 60 0.11 6.91 -0.82
C ILE A 60 -1.36 6.92 -0.36
N VAL A 61 -1.65 7.54 0.78
CA VAL A 61 -2.97 7.46 1.44
C VAL A 61 -4.14 7.97 0.56
N PRO A 62 -4.05 9.12 -0.12
CA PRO A 62 -5.14 9.57 -1.01
C PRO A 62 -5.43 8.60 -2.15
N PHE A 63 -4.43 7.88 -2.65
CA PHE A 63 -4.62 6.87 -3.69
C PHE A 63 -5.27 5.59 -3.13
N MET A 64 -4.99 5.23 -1.87
CA MET A 64 -5.75 4.17 -1.18
C MET A 64 -7.24 4.52 -1.11
N GLU A 65 -7.57 5.77 -0.75
CA GLU A 65 -8.96 6.25 -0.70
C GLU A 65 -9.62 6.18 -2.09
N ARG A 66 -8.90 6.56 -3.15
CA ARG A 66 -9.36 6.44 -4.55
C ARG A 66 -9.73 4.99 -4.89
N TYR A 67 -8.78 4.05 -4.80
CA TYR A 67 -9.01 2.65 -5.19
C TYR A 67 -10.11 1.99 -4.34
N SER A 68 -10.17 2.33 -3.04
CA SER A 68 -11.24 1.92 -2.13
C SER A 68 -12.61 2.42 -2.61
N ASN A 69 -12.71 3.69 -3.00
CA ASN A 69 -13.97 4.27 -3.48
C ASN A 69 -14.41 3.63 -4.81
N SER A 70 -13.51 3.48 -5.78
CA SER A 70 -13.79 2.78 -7.03
C SER A 70 -14.33 1.37 -6.78
N THR A 71 -13.77 0.65 -5.80
CA THR A 71 -14.25 -0.69 -5.41
C THR A 71 -15.70 -0.68 -4.92
N ARG A 72 -16.11 0.38 -4.22
CA ARG A 72 -17.48 0.52 -3.70
C ARG A 72 -18.48 0.99 -4.75
N GLU A 73 -18.02 1.72 -5.77
CA GLU A 73 -18.86 2.20 -6.88
C GLU A 73 -19.24 1.07 -7.84
N VAL A 74 -18.36 0.08 -8.03
CA VAL A 74 -18.63 -1.04 -8.94
C VAL A 74 -19.63 -2.02 -8.33
N ALA A 75 -20.86 -1.97 -8.84
CA ALA A 75 -21.91 -2.92 -8.47
C ALA A 75 -21.60 -4.34 -9.00
N GLN A 76 -21.62 -5.34 -8.12
CA GLN A 76 -21.46 -6.75 -8.48
C GLN A 76 -22.70 -7.59 -8.13
N ASP A 77 -23.90 -7.08 -8.42
CA ASP A 77 -25.18 -7.81 -8.26
C ASP A 77 -25.28 -8.52 -6.90
N GLY A 78 -25.38 -7.71 -5.85
CA GLY A 78 -25.43 -8.16 -4.45
C GLY A 78 -24.08 -8.50 -3.82
N ARG A 79 -22.98 -8.52 -4.59
CA ARG A 79 -21.60 -8.65 -4.06
C ARG A 79 -20.89 -7.31 -3.98
N ARG A 80 -19.94 -7.23 -3.04
CA ARG A 80 -18.95 -6.15 -2.96
C ARG A 80 -17.70 -6.56 -3.71
N GLY A 81 -17.08 -5.61 -4.42
CA GLY A 81 -15.75 -5.81 -4.99
C GLY A 81 -14.75 -6.17 -3.89
N ALA A 82 -13.78 -7.01 -4.24
CA ALA A 82 -12.70 -7.41 -3.35
C ALA A 82 -11.41 -6.73 -3.82
N LEU A 83 -10.84 -5.91 -2.95
CA LEU A 83 -9.58 -5.21 -3.20
C LEU A 83 -8.61 -5.46 -2.05
N MET A 84 -7.37 -5.81 -2.38
CA MET A 84 -6.26 -5.84 -1.45
C MET A 84 -5.22 -4.79 -1.88
N LEU A 85 -4.83 -3.91 -0.97
CA LEU A 85 -3.71 -3.01 -1.14
C LEU A 85 -2.53 -3.54 -0.33
N SER A 86 -1.34 -3.54 -0.91
CA SER A 86 -0.09 -3.83 -0.21
C SER A 86 0.91 -2.68 -0.30
N VAL A 87 1.81 -2.63 0.66
CA VAL A 87 3.00 -1.77 0.63
C VAL A 87 4.18 -2.49 1.28
N SER A 88 5.39 -2.23 0.79
CA SER A 88 6.63 -2.67 1.43
C SER A 88 6.85 -1.93 2.76
N ILE A 89 7.33 -2.64 3.78
CA ILE A 89 7.75 -2.05 5.06
C ILE A 89 8.93 -1.09 4.88
N LYS A 90 9.74 -1.27 3.82
CA LYS A 90 10.78 -0.32 3.37
C LYS A 90 10.20 1.04 3.02
N HIS A 91 8.93 1.14 2.62
CA HIS A 91 8.38 2.39 2.12
C HIS A 91 8.23 3.43 3.26
N PRO A 92 8.68 4.69 3.10
CA PRO A 92 8.60 5.70 4.17
C PRO A 92 7.18 6.05 4.64
N ASP A 93 6.18 5.87 3.75
CA ASP A 93 4.75 6.03 4.10
C ASP A 93 4.09 4.75 4.66
N SER A 94 4.81 3.63 4.84
CA SER A 94 4.21 2.35 5.28
C SER A 94 3.47 2.46 6.61
N GLU A 95 3.97 3.27 7.54
CA GLU A 95 3.29 3.56 8.80
C GLU A 95 1.97 4.32 8.59
N ALA A 96 1.96 5.34 7.73
CA ALA A 96 0.76 6.10 7.39
C ALA A 96 -0.27 5.22 6.64
N PHE A 97 0.20 4.27 5.83
CA PHE A 97 -0.65 3.26 5.18
C PHE A 97 -1.34 2.36 6.19
N ILE A 98 -0.62 1.88 7.21
CA ILE A 98 -1.19 1.08 8.30
C ILE A 98 -2.25 1.90 9.05
N ASP A 99 -1.94 3.15 9.37
CA ASP A 99 -2.84 4.03 10.13
C ASP A 99 -4.08 4.45 9.31
N ALA A 100 -3.96 4.58 7.99
CA ALA A 100 -5.06 4.99 7.10
C ALA A 100 -6.28 4.06 7.18
N LYS A 101 -6.06 2.77 7.44
CA LYS A 101 -7.15 1.80 7.60
C LYS A 101 -7.92 1.98 8.91
N MET A 102 -7.26 2.47 9.95
CA MET A 102 -7.86 2.71 11.25
C MET A 102 -8.70 4.00 11.29
N MET A 103 -8.56 4.86 10.29
CA MET A 103 -9.35 6.07 10.14
C MET A 103 -10.74 5.73 9.58
N GLU A 104 -11.77 5.97 10.40
CA GLU A 104 -13.15 5.70 10.03
C GLU A 104 -13.54 6.43 8.74
N GLY A 105 -14.20 5.71 7.82
CA GLY A 105 -14.74 6.27 6.58
C GLY A 105 -13.75 6.43 5.42
N LYS A 106 -12.43 6.33 5.63
CA LYS A 106 -11.43 6.54 4.57
C LYS A 106 -11.25 5.35 3.64
N VAL A 107 -10.76 4.22 4.16
CA VAL A 107 -10.43 3.02 3.37
C VAL A 107 -11.41 1.90 3.72
N THR A 108 -12.59 1.94 3.11
CA THR A 108 -13.73 1.06 3.44
C THR A 108 -14.01 -0.02 2.40
N GLY A 109 -13.49 0.13 1.18
CA GLY A 109 -13.64 -0.83 0.07
C GLY A 109 -12.42 -1.73 -0.17
N ALA A 110 -11.36 -1.59 0.62
CA ALA A 110 -10.12 -2.35 0.46
C ALA A 110 -9.69 -3.00 1.77
N ASN A 111 -9.08 -4.18 1.68
CA ASN A 111 -8.24 -4.72 2.73
C ASN A 111 -6.78 -4.27 2.55
N VAL A 112 -6.02 -4.19 3.63
CA VAL A 112 -4.62 -3.74 3.59
C VAL A 112 -3.66 -4.81 4.10
N SER A 113 -2.47 -4.89 3.50
CA SER A 113 -1.40 -5.80 3.91
C SER A 113 -0.04 -5.12 3.81
N VAL A 114 0.91 -5.53 4.64
CA VAL A 114 2.28 -5.01 4.62
C VAL A 114 3.24 -6.14 4.27
N LYS A 115 4.15 -5.87 3.34
CA LYS A 115 5.21 -6.80 2.95
C LYS A 115 6.41 -6.59 3.85
N LEU A 116 6.79 -7.61 4.59
CA LEU A 116 7.94 -7.60 5.49
C LEU A 116 9.12 -8.32 4.85
N ASP A 117 10.30 -7.74 5.04
CA ASP A 117 11.57 -8.37 4.74
C ASP A 117 12.20 -8.97 6.01
N ASP A 118 13.20 -9.80 5.80
CA ASP A 118 13.93 -10.45 6.90
C ASP A 118 14.72 -9.42 7.73
N GLU A 119 15.15 -8.32 7.11
CA GLU A 119 15.90 -7.26 7.78
C GLU A 119 15.08 -6.55 8.85
N PHE A 120 13.84 -6.19 8.53
CA PHE A 120 12.89 -5.63 9.48
C PHE A 120 12.65 -6.59 10.63
N MET A 121 12.43 -7.88 10.34
CA MET A 121 12.19 -8.88 11.38
C MET A 121 13.42 -9.08 12.29
N ARG A 122 14.65 -9.04 11.75
CA ARG A 122 15.86 -9.02 12.57
C ARG A 122 15.93 -7.80 13.47
N ALA A 123 15.70 -6.60 12.93
CA ALA A 123 15.67 -5.37 13.70
C ALA A 123 14.61 -5.41 14.83
N VAL A 124 13.45 -6.03 14.59
CA VAL A 124 12.43 -6.25 15.63
C VAL A 124 12.93 -7.17 16.73
N MET A 125 13.60 -8.28 16.38
CA MET A 125 14.11 -9.25 17.36
C MET A 125 15.27 -8.70 18.20
N GLU A 126 16.07 -7.80 17.62
CA GLU A 126 17.25 -7.20 18.25
C GLU A 126 16.95 -5.88 18.98
N ASP A 127 15.68 -5.48 19.07
CA ASP A 127 15.23 -4.19 19.62
C ASP A 127 15.90 -2.97 18.95
N GLY A 128 16.12 -3.06 17.65
CA GLY A 128 16.91 -2.12 16.84
C GLY A 128 16.11 -1.16 15.96
N GLU A 129 16.85 -0.37 15.20
CA GLU A 129 16.33 0.55 14.19
C GLU A 129 16.27 -0.11 12.81
N TYR A 130 15.40 0.41 11.95
CA TYR A 130 15.25 -0.04 10.57
C TYR A 130 15.15 1.17 9.64
N THR A 131 15.87 1.12 8.52
CA THR A 131 15.90 2.21 7.55
C THR A 131 14.87 1.96 6.46
N GLN A 132 13.85 2.81 6.44
CA GLN A 132 12.92 2.92 5.34
C GLN A 132 13.53 3.75 4.22
N GLN A 133 13.26 3.40 2.97
CA GLN A 133 13.83 4.06 1.81
C GLN A 133 12.87 4.13 0.62
N TYR A 134 13.09 5.11 -0.24
CA TYR A 134 12.42 5.21 -1.55
C TYR A 134 13.40 5.61 -2.67
N PRO A 135 13.33 5.00 -3.87
CA PRO A 135 12.55 3.80 -4.22
C PRO A 135 12.95 2.59 -3.37
N VAL A 136 11.98 1.71 -3.06
CA VAL A 136 12.15 0.63 -2.08
C VAL A 136 13.23 -0.40 -2.47
N ASP A 137 13.46 -0.57 -3.77
CA ASP A 137 14.43 -1.52 -4.33
C ASP A 137 15.70 -0.84 -4.89
N SER A 138 15.93 0.44 -4.56
CA SER A 138 17.11 1.18 -5.03
C SER A 138 18.32 0.94 -4.12
N ASN A 139 19.50 0.77 -4.74
CA ASN A 139 20.79 0.81 -4.04
C ASN A 139 21.27 2.25 -3.75
N GLN A 140 20.61 3.25 -4.34
CA GLN A 140 20.85 4.66 -4.11
C GLN A 140 19.48 5.33 -3.90
N PRO A 141 18.89 5.17 -2.71
CA PRO A 141 17.60 5.77 -2.43
C PRO A 141 17.71 7.30 -2.43
N ILE A 142 16.63 7.96 -2.82
CA ILE A 142 16.54 9.43 -2.80
C ILE A 142 15.96 9.95 -1.48
N ILE A 143 15.30 9.07 -0.72
CA ILE A 143 14.72 9.36 0.59
C ILE A 143 15.05 8.18 1.49
N GLU A 144 15.53 8.48 2.69
CA GLU A 144 15.76 7.54 3.78
C GLU A 144 15.10 8.06 5.06
N LYS A 145 14.62 7.14 5.89
CA LYS A 145 13.97 7.44 7.18
C LYS A 145 14.23 6.28 8.13
N GLU A 146 14.95 6.55 9.22
CA GLU A 146 15.12 5.59 10.31
C GLU A 146 13.86 5.52 11.17
N ILE A 147 13.49 4.30 11.59
CA ILE A 147 12.37 4.04 12.48
C ILE A 147 12.75 3.02 13.57
N ASN A 148 12.03 3.06 14.68
CA ASN A 148 12.09 2.00 15.68
C ASN A 148 11.26 0.79 15.20
N ALA A 149 11.94 -0.29 14.78
CA ALA A 149 11.28 -1.46 14.21
C ALA A 149 10.33 -2.16 15.22
N PRO A 150 10.73 -2.38 16.50
CA PRO A 150 9.84 -2.96 17.51
C PRO A 150 8.55 -2.18 17.74
N ALA A 151 8.61 -0.85 17.72
CA ALA A 151 7.44 0.01 17.88
C ALA A 151 6.48 -0.13 16.69
N LEU A 152 7.00 -0.13 15.46
CA LEU A 152 6.17 -0.33 14.27
C LEU A 152 5.57 -1.75 14.24
N TRP A 153 6.34 -2.77 14.63
CA TRP A 153 5.82 -4.13 14.75
C TRP A 153 4.70 -4.25 15.78
N LYS A 154 4.87 -3.67 16.98
CA LYS A 154 3.81 -3.61 18.01
C LYS A 154 2.56 -2.91 17.48
N LYS A 155 2.71 -1.83 16.70
CA LYS A 155 1.59 -1.16 16.03
C LYS A 155 0.89 -2.08 15.04
N ILE A 156 1.63 -2.78 14.17
CA ILE A 156 1.09 -3.76 13.21
C ILE A 156 0.27 -4.83 13.94
N VAL A 157 0.86 -5.45 14.97
CA VAL A 157 0.19 -6.50 15.76
C VAL A 157 -1.05 -5.97 16.47
N HIS A 158 -0.97 -4.78 17.08
CA HIS A 158 -2.11 -4.18 17.76
C HIS A 158 -3.27 -3.87 16.81
N ASN A 159 -2.97 -3.30 15.64
CA ASN A 159 -3.98 -3.01 14.63
C ASN A 159 -4.60 -4.30 14.09
N ALA A 160 -3.77 -5.30 13.75
CA ALA A 160 -4.23 -6.60 13.29
C ALA A 160 -5.16 -7.28 14.31
N TRP A 161 -4.84 -7.20 15.61
CA TRP A 161 -5.74 -7.69 16.66
C TRP A 161 -7.05 -6.92 16.73
N LYS A 162 -7.02 -5.59 16.57
CA LYS A 162 -8.18 -4.70 16.73
C LYS A 162 -9.13 -4.71 15.53
N SER A 163 -8.61 -4.82 14.31
CA SER A 163 -9.38 -4.65 13.07
C SER A 163 -9.23 -5.80 12.06
N ALA A 164 -8.53 -6.87 12.43
CA ALA A 164 -8.11 -7.96 11.54
C ALA A 164 -7.15 -7.52 10.41
N GLU A 165 -6.60 -6.29 10.50
CA GLU A 165 -5.75 -5.67 9.48
C GLU A 165 -4.66 -4.77 10.11
N PRO A 166 -3.49 -4.62 9.49
CA PRO A 166 -3.10 -5.15 8.19
C PRO A 166 -2.77 -6.64 8.21
N GLY A 167 -2.96 -7.30 7.08
CA GLY A 167 -2.32 -8.59 6.81
C GLY A 167 -0.80 -8.44 6.71
N VAL A 168 -0.07 -9.55 6.87
CA VAL A 168 1.39 -9.58 6.78
C VAL A 168 1.79 -10.55 5.67
N LEU A 169 2.69 -10.11 4.78
CA LEU A 169 3.26 -10.90 3.71
C LEU A 169 4.77 -10.96 3.92
N PHE A 170 5.34 -12.14 4.14
CA PHE A 170 6.80 -12.31 4.16
C PHE A 170 7.28 -12.42 2.71
N TRP A 171 8.14 -11.50 2.28
CA TRP A 171 8.49 -11.33 0.86
C TRP A 171 9.82 -11.98 0.46
N ASP A 172 10.72 -12.20 1.42
CA ASP A 172 12.07 -12.70 1.18
C ASP A 172 12.25 -14.20 1.50
N THR A 173 11.14 -14.94 1.63
CA THR A 173 11.15 -16.39 1.98
C THR A 173 11.39 -17.30 0.78
#